data_AF-A0A3C0G9G3-F1
#
_entry.id   AF-A0A3C0G9G3-F1
#
_cell.length_a   1.000
_cell.length_b   1.000
_cell.length_c   1.000
_cell.angle_alpha   90.00
_cell.angle_beta   90.00
_cell.angle_gamma   90.00
#
_symmetry.space_group_name_H-M   'P 1'
#
loop_
_entity.id
_entity.type
_entity.pdbx_description
1 polymer ?
#
loop_
_entity_poly.entity_id
_entity_poly.type
_entity_poly.pdbx_seq_one_letter_code
_entity_poly.pdbx_strand_id
1 'polypeptide(L)'
;LDAFQKCIDGTKHKLYYNGDITTVAKFKEMKERFPSIDHFMMGRGLIADPFLPSMIKNNTTEYPKDRWKIFSEFHDTIYQQYDE
;
A
#
# COMPACT_ATOMS: atom_id res chain seq x y z
N LEU A 1 -10.27 15.13 -2.76
CA LEU A 1 -10.89 13.86 -2.28
C LEU A 1 -12.42 13.87 -2.39
N ASP A 2 -13.10 15.03 -2.31
CA ASP A 2 -14.57 15.10 -2.41
C ASP A 2 -15.11 14.66 -3.79
N ALA A 3 -14.34 14.89 -4.86
CA ALA A 3 -14.68 14.37 -6.18
C ALA A 3 -14.74 12.82 -6.20
N PHE A 4 -13.86 12.14 -5.45
CA PHE A 4 -13.89 10.68 -5.33
C PHE A 4 -15.10 10.21 -4.52
N GLN A 5 -15.50 10.96 -3.47
CA GLN A 5 -16.74 10.68 -2.73
C GLN A 5 -17.96 10.73 -3.65
N LYS A 6 -18.06 11.77 -4.50
CA LYS A 6 -19.15 11.87 -5.50
C LYS A 6 -19.18 10.67 -6.44
N CYS A 7 -18.03 10.11 -6.81
CA CYS A 7 -17.97 8.89 -7.61
C CYS A 7 -18.46 7.66 -6.85
N ILE A 8 -18.07 7.52 -5.57
CA ILE A 8 -18.56 6.43 -4.69
C ILE A 8 -20.08 6.47 -4.59
N ASP A 9 -20.66 7.64 -4.33
CA ASP A 9 -22.10 7.79 -4.13
C ASP A 9 -22.91 7.60 -5.42
N GLY A 10 -22.28 7.86 -6.58
CA GLY A 10 -22.92 7.86 -7.89
C GLY A 10 -22.82 6.56 -8.68
N THR A 11 -22.13 5.53 -8.20
CA THR A 11 -21.89 4.29 -8.96
C THR A 11 -22.21 3.03 -8.17
N LYS A 12 -22.54 1.96 -8.89
CA LYS A 12 -22.66 0.59 -8.34
C LYS A 12 -21.44 -0.28 -8.67
N HIS A 13 -20.52 0.24 -9.49
CA HIS A 13 -19.32 -0.49 -9.85
C HIS A 13 -18.36 -0.59 -8.68
N LYS A 14 -17.56 -1.66 -8.68
CA LYS A 14 -16.49 -1.84 -7.70
C LYS A 14 -15.43 -0.76 -7.92
N LEU A 15 -15.16 0.03 -6.88
CA LEU A 15 -14.13 1.06 -6.90
C LEU A 15 -12.91 0.63 -6.10
N TYR A 16 -11.75 1.06 -6.59
CA TYR A 16 -10.44 0.87 -5.97
C TYR A 16 -9.88 2.26 -5.69
N TYR A 17 -9.42 2.51 -4.48
CA TYR A 17 -8.74 3.76 -4.19
C TYR A 17 -7.26 3.68 -4.57
N ASN A 18 -6.80 4.64 -5.36
CA ASN A 18 -5.40 4.82 -5.70
C ASN A 18 -5.01 6.28 -5.47
N GLY A 19 -4.08 6.53 -4.55
CA GLY A 19 -3.59 7.88 -4.29
C GLY A 19 -2.85 7.99 -2.97
N ASP A 20 -1.57 8.35 -3.02
CA ASP A 20 -0.76 8.84 -1.88
C ASP A 20 -0.85 8.04 -0.57
N ILE A 21 -1.04 6.72 -0.63
CA ILE A 21 -0.87 5.82 0.51
C ILE A 21 0.62 5.55 0.70
N THR A 22 1.26 6.37 1.53
CA THR A 22 2.69 6.29 1.84
C THR A 22 2.97 5.94 3.30
N THR A 23 1.94 5.89 4.15
CA THR A 23 2.06 5.54 5.57
C THR A 23 0.85 4.73 6.02
N VAL A 24 1.03 3.99 7.12
CA VAL A 24 -0.06 3.25 7.80
C VAL A 24 -1.16 4.19 8.27
N ALA A 25 -0.79 5.38 8.77
CA ALA A 25 -1.75 6.40 9.18
C ALA A 25 -2.58 6.90 7.99
N LYS A 26 -1.95 7.16 6.85
CA LYS A 26 -2.67 7.62 5.65
C LYS A 26 -3.62 6.55 5.11
N PHE A 27 -3.22 5.28 5.16
CA PHE A 27 -4.13 4.18 4.84
C PHE A 27 -5.36 4.17 5.75
N LYS A 28 -5.17 4.31 7.08
CA LYS A 28 -6.26 4.37 8.06
C LYS A 28 -7.21 5.54 7.79
N GLU A 29 -6.66 6.73 7.53
CA GLU A 29 -7.43 7.93 7.18
C GLU A 29 -8.31 7.69 5.95
N MET A 30 -7.78 7.06 4.90
CA MET A 30 -8.55 6.77 3.68
C MET A 30 -9.60 5.68 3.90
N LYS A 31 -9.28 4.66 4.72
CA LYS A 31 -10.24 3.61 5.09
C LYS A 31 -11.39 4.14 5.94
N GLU A 32 -11.11 5.05 6.87
CA GLU A 32 -12.14 5.72 7.68
C GLU A 32 -12.99 6.66 6.83
N ARG A 33 -12.35 7.42 5.94
CA ARG A 33 -13.04 8.36 5.05
C ARG A 33 -13.92 7.67 4.02
N PHE A 34 -13.48 6.54 3.47
CA PHE A 34 -14.17 5.79 2.42
C PHE A 34 -14.44 4.34 2.87
N PRO A 35 -15.35 4.13 3.83
CA PRO A 35 -15.55 2.81 4.45
C PRO A 35 -16.10 1.74 3.49
N SER A 36 -16.71 2.15 2.37
CA SER A 36 -17.17 1.25 1.30
C SER A 36 -16.05 0.77 0.37
N ILE A 37 -14.86 1.38 0.45
CA ILE A 37 -13.69 0.95 -0.31
C ILE A 37 -12.93 -0.11 0.47
N ASP A 38 -12.89 -1.30 -0.10
CA ASP A 38 -12.17 -2.46 0.44
C ASP A 38 -10.96 -2.87 -0.40
N HIS A 39 -10.72 -2.20 -1.54
CA HIS A 39 -9.54 -2.41 -2.38
C HIS A 39 -8.73 -1.13 -2.54
N PHE A 40 -7.43 -1.24 -2.30
CA PHE A 40 -6.48 -0.15 -2.37
C PHE A 40 -5.33 -0.52 -3.31
N MET A 41 -5.01 0.36 -4.25
CA MET A 41 -3.83 0.22 -5.10
C MET A 41 -2.73 1.14 -4.58
N MET A 42 -1.54 0.57 -4.35
CA MET A 42 -0.36 1.30 -3.92
C MET A 42 0.68 1.28 -5.05
N GLY A 43 1.20 2.44 -5.41
CA GLY A 43 2.24 2.59 -6.42
C GLY A 43 3.58 2.97 -5.78
N ARG A 44 4.03 4.21 -6.03
CA ARG A 44 5.32 4.75 -5.56
C ARG A 44 5.62 4.54 -4.07
N GLY A 45 4.59 4.51 -3.22
CA GLY A 45 4.75 4.21 -1.79
C GLY A 45 5.41 2.85 -1.52
N LEU A 46 5.15 1.84 -2.36
CA LEU A 46 5.80 0.52 -2.26
C LEU A 46 7.26 0.52 -2.65
N ILE A 47 7.63 1.40 -3.58
CA ILE A 47 9.03 1.54 -4.02
C ILE A 47 9.83 2.23 -2.92
N ALA A 48 9.24 3.26 -2.29
CA ALA A 48 9.87 3.98 -1.19
C ALA A 48 9.95 3.14 0.10
N ASP A 49 8.92 2.33 0.38
CA ASP A 49 8.88 1.44 1.54
C ASP A 49 8.27 0.07 1.17
N PRO A 50 9.11 -0.94 0.85
CA PRO A 50 8.66 -2.28 0.51
C PRO A 50 7.92 -2.99 1.65
N PHE A 51 8.08 -2.54 2.90
CA PHE A 51 7.48 -3.16 4.08
C PHE A 51 6.11 -2.56 4.42
N LEU A 52 5.74 -1.43 3.80
CA LEU A 52 4.47 -0.73 4.04
C LEU A 52 3.24 -1.64 3.95
N PRO A 53 3.11 -2.56 2.96
CA PRO A 53 1.96 -3.48 2.90
C PRO A 53 1.87 -4.39 4.13
N SER A 54 3.00 -4.90 4.61
CA SER A 54 3.06 -5.76 5.79
C SER A 54 2.64 -5.00 7.04
N MET A 55 3.17 -3.78 7.20
CA MET A 55 2.81 -2.88 8.29
C MET A 55 1.31 -2.51 8.28
N ILE A 56 0.76 -2.20 7.10
CA ILE A 56 -0.69 -1.94 6.92
C ILE A 56 -1.52 -3.17 7.32
N LYS A 57 -1.16 -4.36 6.83
CA LYS A 57 -1.88 -5.62 7.14
C LYS A 57 -1.85 -5.94 8.63
N ASN A 58 -0.71 -5.71 9.27
CA ASN A 58 -0.50 -6.01 10.69
C ASN A 58 -0.91 -4.87 11.62
N ASN A 59 -1.46 -3.78 11.08
CA ASN A 59 -1.87 -2.60 11.84
C ASN A 59 -0.76 -2.03 12.75
N THR A 60 0.49 -2.08 12.29
CA THR A 60 1.67 -1.65 13.05
C THR A 60 2.46 -0.62 12.24
N THR A 61 3.25 0.21 12.90
CA THR A 61 4.27 1.06 12.26
C THR A 61 5.69 0.54 12.52
N GLU A 62 5.80 -0.61 13.17
CA GLU A 62 7.07 -1.27 13.42
C GLU A 62 7.50 -2.06 12.19
N TYR A 63 8.74 -1.83 11.78
CA TYR A 63 9.35 -2.63 10.73
C TYR A 63 9.66 -4.05 11.22
N PRO A 64 9.67 -5.05 10.33
CA PRO A 64 10.17 -6.38 10.65
C PRO A 64 11.59 -6.29 11.24
N LYS A 65 11.87 -7.06 12.29
CA LYS A 65 13.19 -7.06 12.95
C LYS A 65 14.30 -7.49 11.99
N ASP A 66 13.97 -8.36 11.06
CA ASP A 66 14.82 -8.93 10.01
C ASP A 66 14.71 -8.19 8.67
N ARG A 67 14.18 -6.95 8.64
CA ARG A 67 13.95 -6.18 7.40
C ARG A 67 15.15 -6.14 6.45
N TRP A 68 16.37 -6.01 6.99
CA TRP A 68 17.57 -5.94 6.15
C TRP A 68 17.91 -7.26 5.49
N LYS A 69 17.64 -8.38 6.16
CA LYS A 69 17.78 -9.71 5.56
C LYS A 69 16.78 -9.88 4.42
N ILE A 70 15.50 -9.61 4.67
CA ILE A 70 14.43 -9.69 3.65
C ILE A 70 14.75 -8.79 2.46
N PHE A 71 15.21 -7.55 2.72
CA PHE A 71 15.54 -6.60 1.66
C PHE A 71 16.76 -7.05 0.83
N SER A 72 17.78 -7.62 1.46
CA SER A 72 18.93 -8.20 0.77
C SER A 72 18.50 -9.36 -0.13
N GLU A 73 17.73 -10.32 0.41
CA GLU A 73 17.24 -11.47 -0.35
C GLU A 73 16.41 -11.04 -1.57
N PHE A 74 15.58 -10.00 -1.42
CA PHE A 74 14.83 -9.42 -2.53
C PHE A 74 15.75 -8.82 -3.61
N HIS A 75 16.75 -8.03 -3.22
CA HIS A 75 17.69 -7.43 -4.15
C HIS A 75 18.53 -8.49 -4.87
N ASP A 76 19.03 -9.49 -4.14
CA ASP A 76 19.81 -10.60 -4.69
C ASP A 76 18.98 -11.40 -5.70
N THR A 77 17.70 -11.66 -5.40
CA THR A 77 16.78 -12.33 -6.32
C THR A 77 16.62 -11.55 -7.62
N ILE A 78 16.40 -10.23 -7.54
CA ILE A 78 16.28 -9.39 -8.73
C ILE A 78 17.58 -9.37 -9.53
N TYR A 79 18.72 -9.21 -8.85
CA TYR A 79 20.03 -9.16 -9.49
C TYR A 79 20.33 -10.46 -10.25
N GLN A 80 20.09 -11.62 -9.62
CA GLN A 80 20.26 -12.93 -10.26
C GLN A 80 19.40 -13.06 -11.53
N GLN A 81 18.15 -12.59 -11.50
CA GLN A 81 17.26 -12.62 -12.66
C GLN A 81 17.67 -11.67 -13.80
N TYR A 82 18.52 -10.68 -13.55
CA TYR A 82 19.09 -9.83 -14.60
C TYR A 82 20.41 -10.38 -15.18
N ASP A 83 21.10 -11.23 -14.42
CA ASP A 83 22.37 -11.85 -14.82
C ASP A 83 22.15 -13.14 -15.64
N GLU A 84 20.98 -13.80 -15.46
CA GLU A 84 20.46 -14.88 -16.30
C GLU A 84 19.94 -14.40 -17.67
#